data_AF-J0S296-F1
#
_entry.id   AF-J0S296-F1
#
_cell.length_a   1.000
_cell.length_b   1.000
_cell.length_c   1.000
_cell.angle_alpha   90.00
_cell.angle_beta   90.00
_cell.angle_gamma   90.00
#
_symmetry.space_group_name_H-M   'P 1'
#
loop_
_entity.id
_entity.type
_entity.pdbx_description
1 polymer ?
#
loop_
_entity_poly.entity_id
_entity_poly.type
_entity_poly.pdbx_seq_one_letter_code
_entity_poly.pdbx_strand_id
1 'polypeptide(L)'
;MEGVLRERAQDLVKMILEAAGYEVECADEPFDLSGVGDDDGIVVLISDNPDEIDRFDTRKFRLKREDGVQECRKVLVTFTRARAPNCTVWGEEEIARYAGEAAVAGIFGRRIALESGLVAQPARAAPRSGGGKGIAILHLPVQISEKNAMIISGKRGSVRCRFVPYWCYHCTSTGSQTVVNHRVSFEADQWGGLNAINGSTMDMKVSEAVDTGMPENCEVLTPKIRKEDAEVQVVAAMVENLTQRVRIKREEGDTIYYQEETLKPDRKNITTEVTLVYVPVWEIEARDKIVEVNAYTGEILTMPMDEGVEVF
;
A
#
# COMPACT_ATOMS: atom_id res chain seq x y z
N MET A 1 13.48 11.90 -27.07
CA MET A 1 12.06 12.29 -27.08
C MET A 1 11.81 13.25 -28.24
N GLU A 2 10.69 13.14 -28.94
CA GLU A 2 10.31 14.11 -29.98
C GLU A 2 9.96 15.47 -29.37
N GLY A 3 10.34 16.59 -30.02
CA GLY A 3 10.16 17.93 -29.47
C GLY A 3 8.71 18.28 -29.13
N VAL A 4 7.75 17.87 -29.96
CA VAL A 4 6.31 18.09 -29.72
C VAL A 4 5.80 17.29 -28.52
N LEU A 5 6.33 16.09 -28.29
CA LEU A 5 5.96 15.26 -27.15
C LEU A 5 6.53 15.85 -25.84
N ARG A 6 7.75 16.38 -25.89
CA ARG A 6 8.41 17.05 -24.76
C ARG A 6 7.62 18.30 -24.33
N GLU A 7 7.18 19.13 -25.27
CA GLU A 7 6.37 20.33 -25.01
C GLU A 7 5.03 19.98 -24.34
N ARG A 8 4.31 18.97 -24.87
CA ARG A 8 3.05 18.51 -24.25
C ARG A 8 3.25 17.94 -22.85
N ALA A 9 4.32 17.18 -22.64
CA ALA A 9 4.67 16.68 -21.32
C ALA A 9 5.01 17.82 -20.36
N GLN A 10 5.67 18.89 -20.85
CA GLN A 10 5.99 20.08 -20.06
C GLN A 10 4.73 20.78 -19.57
N ASP A 11 3.74 21.01 -20.44
CA ASP A 11 2.46 21.62 -20.07
C ASP A 11 1.70 20.80 -19.02
N LEU A 12 1.65 19.47 -19.20
CA LEU A 12 0.98 18.57 -18.27
C LEU A 12 1.66 18.54 -16.90
N VAL A 13 2.99 18.43 -16.88
CA VAL A 13 3.77 18.40 -15.64
C VAL A 13 3.65 19.72 -14.90
N LYS A 14 3.67 20.85 -15.62
CA LYS A 14 3.44 22.17 -15.04
C LYS A 14 2.09 22.22 -14.31
N MET A 15 1.01 21.79 -14.97
CA MET A 15 -0.33 21.74 -14.36
C MET A 15 -0.35 20.88 -13.09
N ILE A 16 0.30 19.71 -13.12
CA ILE A 16 0.41 18.80 -11.97
C ILE A 16 1.10 19.49 -10.79
N LEU A 17 2.24 20.13 -11.05
CA LEU A 17 3.02 20.80 -10.00
C LEU A 17 2.27 22.01 -9.42
N GLU A 18 1.59 22.80 -10.24
CA GLU A 18 0.75 23.92 -9.78
C GLU A 18 -0.40 23.42 -8.90
N ALA A 19 -1.06 22.32 -9.28
CA ALA A 19 -2.10 21.69 -8.47
C ALA A 19 -1.56 21.12 -7.13
N ALA A 20 -0.27 20.80 -7.07
CA ALA A 20 0.40 20.40 -5.84
C ALA A 20 0.85 21.60 -4.97
N GLY A 21 0.67 22.83 -5.45
CA GLY A 21 1.02 24.05 -4.74
C GLY A 21 2.44 24.57 -5.00
N TYR A 22 3.08 24.16 -6.10
CA TYR A 22 4.36 24.74 -6.53
C TYR A 22 4.14 25.94 -7.44
N GLU A 23 4.95 26.98 -7.27
CA GLU A 23 5.13 28.04 -8.27
C GLU A 23 6.14 27.55 -9.31
N VAL A 24 5.69 27.32 -10.55
CA VAL A 24 6.46 26.63 -11.59
C VAL A 24 6.99 27.60 -12.65
N GLU A 25 8.29 27.52 -12.92
CA GLU A 25 8.97 28.22 -14.00
C GLU A 25 9.53 27.24 -15.03
N CYS A 26 9.45 27.61 -16.31
CA CYS A 26 10.12 26.89 -17.38
C CYS A 26 11.59 27.28 -17.42
N ALA A 27 12.46 26.29 -17.56
CA ALA A 27 13.89 26.47 -17.67
C ALA A 27 14.42 25.74 -18.91
N ASP A 28 15.60 26.18 -19.37
CA ASP A 28 16.40 25.45 -20.35
C ASP A 28 17.40 24.54 -19.62
N GLU A 29 18.29 23.88 -20.37
CA GLU A 29 19.31 22.98 -19.81
C GLU A 29 19.94 23.51 -18.51
N PRO A 30 19.98 22.68 -17.44
CA PRO A 30 19.97 21.22 -17.47
C PRO A 30 18.64 20.54 -17.08
N PHE A 31 17.52 21.26 -16.99
CA PHE A 31 16.20 20.72 -16.65
C PHE A 31 15.08 21.56 -17.30
N ASP A 32 13.88 21.02 -17.45
CA ASP A 32 12.78 21.67 -18.20
C ASP A 32 11.91 22.56 -17.32
N LEU A 33 11.75 22.20 -16.05
CA LEU A 33 10.90 22.91 -15.09
C LEU A 33 11.57 23.00 -13.73
N SER A 34 11.35 24.11 -13.04
CA SER A 34 11.60 24.25 -11.60
C SER A 34 10.33 24.69 -10.89
N GLY A 35 10.07 24.13 -9.71
CA GLY A 35 8.97 24.51 -8.85
C GLY A 35 9.45 24.91 -7.46
N VAL A 36 8.90 25.97 -6.91
CA VAL A 36 9.13 26.39 -5.52
C VAL A 36 7.83 26.22 -4.73
N GLY A 37 7.84 25.36 -3.70
CA GLY A 37 6.71 25.13 -2.82
C GLY A 37 6.84 25.88 -1.50
N ASP A 38 5.97 25.60 -0.53
CA ASP A 38 6.06 26.22 0.80
C ASP A 38 7.31 25.69 1.56
N ASP A 39 7.57 24.37 1.52
CA ASP A 39 8.59 23.70 2.35
C ASP A 39 9.81 23.19 1.57
N ASP A 40 9.75 23.12 0.23
CA ASP A 40 10.80 22.51 -0.59
C ASP A 40 10.88 23.10 -2.01
N GLY A 41 11.87 22.63 -2.77
CA GLY A 41 12.03 22.96 -4.19
C GLY A 41 12.10 21.69 -5.03
N ILE A 42 11.56 21.74 -6.24
CA ILE A 42 11.55 20.62 -7.19
C ILE A 42 12.14 21.05 -8.52
N VAL A 43 12.88 20.16 -9.17
CA VAL A 43 13.37 20.33 -10.54
C VAL A 43 12.97 19.11 -11.37
N VAL A 44 12.56 19.33 -12.60
CA VAL A 44 12.06 18.28 -13.50
C VAL A 44 12.84 18.26 -14.80
N LEU A 45 13.36 17.08 -15.15
CA LEU A 45 13.86 16.80 -16.50
C LEU A 45 12.83 15.97 -17.26
N ILE A 46 12.52 16.36 -18.49
CA ILE A 46 11.66 15.63 -19.43
C ILE A 46 12.55 15.15 -20.59
N SER A 47 12.97 13.89 -20.53
CA SER A 47 13.88 13.35 -21.55
C SER A 47 13.83 11.83 -21.63
N ASP A 48 14.09 11.32 -22.84
CA ASP A 48 14.39 9.90 -23.10
C ASP A 48 15.86 9.72 -23.51
N ASN A 49 16.67 10.79 -23.47
CA ASN A 49 18.07 10.74 -23.84
C ASN A 49 18.88 10.23 -22.63
N PRO A 50 19.51 9.04 -22.69
CA PRO A 50 20.23 8.48 -21.56
C PRO A 50 21.37 9.37 -21.06
N ASP A 51 22.02 10.13 -21.95
CA ASP A 51 23.12 11.03 -21.56
C ASP A 51 22.63 12.25 -20.77
N GLU A 52 21.46 12.81 -21.14
CA GLU A 52 20.83 13.90 -20.39
C GLU A 52 20.34 13.40 -19.02
N ILE A 53 19.76 12.21 -18.99
CA ILE A 53 19.25 11.56 -17.79
C ILE A 53 20.39 11.30 -16.79
N ASP A 54 21.51 10.72 -17.23
CA ASP A 54 22.66 10.43 -16.35
C ASP A 54 23.27 11.72 -15.78
N ARG A 55 23.38 12.77 -16.61
CA ARG A 55 23.86 14.10 -16.16
C ARG A 55 22.92 14.72 -15.12
N PHE A 56 21.61 14.57 -15.28
CA PHE A 56 20.63 15.09 -14.34
C PHE A 56 20.57 14.25 -13.04
N ASP A 57 20.68 12.93 -13.14
CA ASP A 57 20.71 12.01 -12.00
C ASP A 57 21.94 12.23 -11.10
N THR A 58 23.09 12.54 -11.68
CA THR A 58 24.33 12.77 -10.91
C THR A 58 24.44 14.19 -10.35
N ARG A 59 23.75 15.17 -10.94
CA ARG A 59 23.79 16.57 -10.46
C ARG A 59 22.90 16.77 -9.23
N LYS A 60 23.36 17.64 -8.33
CA LYS A 60 22.60 18.13 -7.18
C LYS A 60 22.15 19.55 -7.45
N PHE A 61 20.87 19.81 -7.26
CA PHE A 61 20.29 21.15 -7.39
C PHE A 61 19.99 21.67 -5.99
N ARG A 62 20.25 22.95 -5.75
CA ARG A 62 20.06 23.57 -4.43
C ARG A 62 19.30 24.87 -4.56
N LEU A 63 18.29 25.02 -3.72
CA LEU A 63 17.51 26.23 -3.57
C LEU A 63 18.01 26.99 -2.33
N LYS A 64 18.23 28.30 -2.47
CA LYS A 64 18.57 29.17 -1.35
C LYS A 64 17.29 29.82 -0.82
N ARG A 65 16.98 29.58 0.45
CA ARG A 65 15.89 30.23 1.21
C ARG A 65 16.48 31.09 2.33
N GLU A 66 15.62 31.86 3.01
CA GLU A 66 16.03 32.68 4.16
C GLU A 66 16.64 31.82 5.29
N ASP A 67 16.12 30.60 5.49
CA ASP A 67 16.55 29.66 6.54
C ASP A 67 17.75 28.77 6.15
N GLY A 68 18.31 28.92 4.94
CA GLY A 68 19.50 28.19 4.51
C GLY A 68 19.44 27.68 3.06
N VAL A 69 20.33 26.73 2.74
CA VAL A 69 20.40 26.10 1.42
C VAL A 69 19.84 24.68 1.51
N GLN A 70 18.79 24.40 0.73
CA GLN A 70 18.10 23.11 0.69
C GLN A 70 18.37 22.41 -0.65
N GLU A 71 18.51 21.08 -0.65
CA GLU A 71 18.64 20.30 -1.88
C GLU A 71 17.25 20.12 -2.52
N CYS A 72 17.12 20.43 -3.82
CA CYS A 72 15.86 20.27 -4.54
C CYS A 72 15.57 18.80 -4.80
N ARG A 73 14.30 18.41 -4.72
CA ARG A 73 13.83 17.12 -5.22
C ARG A 73 13.96 17.08 -6.74
N LYS A 74 14.30 15.90 -7.27
CA LYS A 74 14.48 15.69 -8.71
C LYS A 74 13.41 14.76 -9.24
N VAL A 75 12.72 15.19 -10.28
CA VAL A 75 11.76 14.36 -11.01
C VAL A 75 12.29 14.15 -12.41
N LEU A 76 12.27 12.91 -12.87
CA LEU A 76 12.55 12.54 -14.25
C LEU A 76 11.25 12.08 -14.90
N VAL A 77 10.82 12.78 -15.95
CA VAL A 77 9.74 12.35 -16.82
C VAL A 77 10.34 11.66 -18.03
N THR A 78 10.05 10.37 -18.19
CA THR A 78 10.57 9.56 -19.30
C THR A 78 9.57 8.47 -19.68
N PHE A 79 9.46 8.21 -20.98
CA PHE A 79 8.60 7.15 -21.52
C PHE A 79 9.42 5.93 -21.98
N THR A 80 10.72 5.94 -21.67
CA THR A 80 11.64 4.84 -21.97
C THR A 80 12.20 4.26 -20.68
N ARG A 81 12.80 3.06 -20.77
CA ARG A 81 13.47 2.46 -19.62
C ARG A 81 14.74 3.24 -19.31
N ALA A 82 14.71 4.04 -18.26
CA ALA A 82 15.86 4.80 -17.77
C ALA A 82 16.22 4.42 -16.32
N ARG A 83 17.51 4.52 -15.97
CA ARG A 83 18.01 4.31 -14.61
C ARG A 83 18.40 5.65 -14.02
N ALA A 84 17.59 6.15 -13.09
CA ALA A 84 17.83 7.41 -12.38
C ALA A 84 17.58 7.24 -10.87
N PRO A 85 18.51 6.61 -10.12
CA PRO A 85 18.32 6.27 -8.71
C PRO A 85 18.20 7.49 -7.78
N ASN A 86 18.63 8.67 -8.21
CA ASN A 86 18.57 9.91 -7.44
C ASN A 86 17.38 10.80 -7.86
N CYS A 87 16.46 10.28 -8.67
CA CYS A 87 15.27 10.97 -9.15
C CYS A 87 14.02 10.14 -8.87
N THR A 88 12.90 10.82 -8.60
CA THR A 88 11.57 10.21 -8.74
C THR A 88 11.26 10.10 -10.22
N VAL A 89 10.98 8.89 -10.72
CA VAL A 89 10.70 8.68 -12.15
C VAL A 89 9.20 8.68 -12.38
N TRP A 90 8.74 9.51 -13.32
CA TRP A 90 7.36 9.57 -13.79
C TRP A 90 7.30 9.05 -15.23
N GLY A 91 6.64 7.91 -15.41
CA GLY A 91 6.27 7.38 -16.71
C GLY A 91 4.85 7.77 -17.10
N GLU A 92 4.31 7.08 -18.10
CA GLU A 92 2.95 7.30 -18.59
C GLU A 92 1.88 7.11 -17.50
N GLU A 93 2.06 6.10 -16.64
CA GLU A 93 1.12 5.79 -15.55
C GLU A 93 1.12 6.89 -14.47
N GLU A 94 2.28 7.35 -14.03
CA GLU A 94 2.37 8.44 -13.05
C GLU A 94 1.83 9.77 -13.61
N ILE A 95 2.14 10.08 -14.87
CA ILE A 95 1.60 11.28 -15.53
C ILE A 95 0.08 11.19 -15.63
N ALA A 96 -0.48 10.05 -16.06
CA ALA A 96 -1.92 9.86 -16.15
C ALA A 96 -2.61 9.99 -14.78
N ARG A 97 -2.02 9.38 -13.74
CA ARG A 97 -2.52 9.46 -12.36
C ARG A 97 -2.52 10.89 -11.85
N TYR A 98 -1.37 11.55 -11.84
CA TYR A 98 -1.25 12.90 -11.28
C TYR A 98 -2.01 13.94 -12.09
N ALA A 99 -2.10 13.79 -13.42
CA ALA A 99 -2.94 14.67 -14.25
C ALA A 99 -4.43 14.49 -13.91
N GLY A 100 -4.89 13.26 -13.68
CA GLY A 100 -6.26 12.98 -13.23
C GLY A 100 -6.55 13.57 -11.85
N GLU A 101 -5.66 13.36 -10.89
CA GLU A 101 -5.76 13.94 -9.55
C GLU A 101 -5.76 15.48 -9.60
N ALA A 102 -4.86 16.09 -10.37
CA ALA A 102 -4.75 17.54 -10.55
C ALA A 102 -6.04 18.14 -11.15
N ALA A 103 -6.61 17.50 -12.16
CA ALA A 103 -7.86 17.95 -12.78
C ALA A 103 -9.03 17.96 -11.79
N VAL A 104 -9.16 16.90 -10.98
CA VAL A 104 -10.19 16.81 -9.93
C VAL A 104 -9.94 17.83 -8.82
N ALA A 105 -8.68 17.98 -8.40
CA ALA A 105 -8.29 18.91 -7.35
C ALA A 105 -8.57 20.37 -7.75
N GLY A 106 -8.32 20.73 -9.01
CA GLY A 106 -8.66 22.05 -9.57
C GLY A 106 -10.16 22.37 -9.52
N ILE A 107 -11.04 21.38 -9.70
CA ILE A 107 -12.50 21.57 -9.60
C ILE A 107 -12.91 21.91 -8.16
N PHE A 108 -12.31 21.24 -7.18
CA PHE A 108 -12.70 21.36 -5.76
C PHE A 108 -11.80 22.30 -4.95
N GLY A 109 -10.86 23.00 -5.58
CA GLY A 109 -9.90 23.89 -4.92
C GLY A 109 -9.00 23.19 -3.89
N ARG A 110 -8.67 21.91 -4.13
CA ARG A 110 -7.81 21.10 -3.26
C ARG A 110 -6.38 21.09 -3.79
N ARG A 111 -5.40 20.83 -2.92
CA ARG A 111 -4.02 20.53 -3.33
C ARG A 111 -3.83 19.01 -3.43
N ILE A 112 -3.07 18.56 -4.42
CA ILE A 112 -2.67 17.16 -4.53
C ILE A 112 -1.36 16.91 -3.78
N ALA A 113 -1.18 15.69 -3.26
CA ALA A 113 0.07 15.29 -2.61
C ALA A 113 0.98 14.56 -3.61
N LEU A 114 2.16 15.11 -3.86
CA LEU A 114 3.18 14.43 -4.66
C LEU A 114 4.03 13.55 -3.73
N GLU A 115 4.06 12.25 -4.00
CA GLU A 115 4.86 11.32 -3.20
C GLU A 115 6.36 11.66 -3.31
N SER A 116 7.00 11.95 -2.17
CA SER A 116 8.42 12.26 -2.13
C SER A 116 9.25 10.98 -2.16
N GLY A 117 9.61 10.54 -3.36
CA GLY A 117 10.54 9.42 -3.56
C GLY A 117 11.98 9.77 -3.21
N LEU A 118 12.33 9.86 -1.92
CA LEU A 118 13.70 9.56 -1.49
C LEU A 118 13.74 8.05 -1.25
N VAL A 119 14.26 7.36 -2.25
CA VAL A 119 14.34 5.91 -2.32
C VAL A 119 15.15 5.38 -1.14
N ALA A 120 14.46 5.00 -0.06
CA ALA A 120 14.91 3.86 0.73
C ALA A 120 14.91 2.67 -0.24
N GLN A 121 16.10 2.11 -0.46
CA GLN A 121 16.42 1.04 -1.41
C GLN A 121 15.19 0.25 -1.88
N PRO A 122 14.92 0.18 -3.21
CA PRO A 122 14.00 -0.83 -3.68
C PRO A 122 14.70 -2.16 -3.42
N ALA A 123 14.11 -2.96 -2.54
CA ALA A 123 14.33 -4.40 -2.59
C ALA A 123 14.20 -4.80 -4.06
N ARG A 124 15.32 -5.31 -4.59
CA ARG A 124 15.53 -5.79 -5.97
C ARG A 124 14.23 -5.90 -6.78
N ALA A 125 14.09 -5.05 -7.80
CA ALA A 125 13.12 -5.28 -8.87
C ALA A 125 13.28 -6.71 -9.40
N ALA A 126 12.34 -7.57 -9.03
CA ALA A 126 12.09 -8.81 -9.75
C ALA A 126 11.61 -8.43 -11.17
N PRO A 127 11.92 -9.25 -12.19
CA PRO A 127 11.56 -8.91 -13.55
C PRO A 127 10.04 -8.80 -13.66
N ARG A 128 9.56 -7.75 -14.32
CA ARG A 128 8.18 -7.65 -14.83
C ARG A 128 7.90 -8.89 -15.68
N SER A 129 7.29 -9.90 -15.08
CA SER A 129 6.62 -10.98 -15.80
C SER A 129 5.23 -10.48 -16.18
N GLY A 130 4.84 -10.75 -17.43
CA GLY A 130 3.78 -10.05 -18.15
C GLY A 130 2.41 -10.03 -17.49
N GLY A 131 1.69 -8.94 -17.76
CA GLY A 131 0.25 -8.87 -17.54
C GLY A 131 -0.41 -10.02 -18.30
N GLY A 132 -1.01 -10.95 -17.56
CA GLY A 132 -1.69 -12.08 -18.16
C GLY A 132 -2.96 -11.62 -18.86
N LYS A 133 -3.24 -12.22 -20.02
CA LYS A 133 -4.52 -12.08 -20.72
C LYS A 133 -5.58 -12.87 -19.95
N GLY A 134 -6.21 -12.26 -18.96
CA GLY A 134 -7.22 -12.90 -18.11
C GLY A 134 -8.24 -11.91 -17.57
N ILE A 135 -9.32 -12.43 -16.96
CA ILE A 135 -10.30 -11.61 -16.22
C ILE A 135 -9.54 -10.81 -15.16
N ALA A 136 -9.75 -9.49 -15.13
CA ALA A 136 -9.17 -8.62 -14.12
C ALA A 136 -9.78 -8.96 -12.76
N ILE A 137 -8.91 -9.20 -11.78
CA ILE A 137 -9.31 -9.42 -10.38
C ILE A 137 -8.53 -8.44 -9.52
N LEU A 138 -9.14 -7.97 -8.44
CA LEU A 138 -8.46 -7.14 -7.46
C LEU A 138 -7.53 -8.02 -6.63
N HIS A 139 -6.22 -7.86 -6.79
CA HIS A 139 -5.25 -8.73 -6.15
C HIS A 139 -3.99 -7.99 -5.70
N LEU A 140 -3.29 -8.52 -4.70
CA LEU A 140 -1.95 -8.02 -4.38
C LEU A 140 -0.97 -8.41 -5.50
N PRO A 141 0.00 -7.55 -5.84
CA PRO A 141 0.96 -7.85 -6.88
C PRO A 141 1.89 -9.00 -6.47
N VAL A 142 2.29 -9.82 -7.46
CA VAL A 142 3.30 -10.86 -7.26
C VAL A 142 4.67 -10.18 -7.17
N GLN A 143 5.27 -10.17 -5.98
CA GLN A 143 6.60 -9.60 -5.71
C GLN A 143 7.70 -10.67 -5.68
N ILE A 144 7.34 -11.87 -5.23
CA ILE A 144 8.25 -13.00 -5.10
C ILE A 144 8.10 -13.90 -6.32
N SER A 145 9.20 -14.18 -7.02
CA SER A 145 9.20 -15.13 -8.12
C SER A 145 9.13 -16.58 -7.62
N GLU A 146 8.64 -17.49 -8.47
CA GLU A 146 8.60 -18.95 -8.21
C GLU A 146 9.96 -19.48 -7.69
N LYS A 147 11.06 -19.06 -8.33
CA LYS A 147 12.42 -19.45 -7.94
C LYS A 147 12.78 -18.96 -6.54
N ASN A 148 12.40 -17.74 -6.19
CA ASN A 148 12.65 -17.19 -4.87
C ASN A 148 11.78 -17.87 -3.81
N ALA A 149 10.53 -18.21 -4.12
CA ALA A 149 9.65 -18.96 -3.21
C ALA A 149 10.21 -20.35 -2.88
N MET A 150 10.80 -21.05 -3.87
CA MET A 150 11.53 -22.31 -3.62
C MET A 150 12.74 -22.13 -2.68
N ILE A 151 13.47 -21.03 -2.81
CA ILE A 151 14.60 -20.72 -1.92
C ILE A 151 14.10 -20.44 -0.50
N ILE A 152 13.05 -19.62 -0.37
CA ILE A 152 12.45 -19.25 0.92
C ILE A 152 11.90 -20.47 1.65
N SER A 153 11.19 -21.35 0.94
CA SER A 153 10.63 -22.58 1.54
C SER A 153 11.70 -23.60 1.93
N GLY A 154 12.92 -23.50 1.38
CA GLY A 154 13.97 -24.50 1.53
C GLY A 154 13.61 -25.86 0.92
N LYS A 155 12.57 -25.93 0.08
CA LYS A 155 12.05 -27.16 -0.52
C LYS A 155 12.24 -27.17 -2.03
N ARG A 156 12.30 -28.38 -2.59
CA ARG A 156 12.31 -28.63 -4.04
C ARG A 156 11.09 -29.46 -4.38
N GLY A 157 10.34 -29.04 -5.38
CA GLY A 157 9.04 -29.62 -5.70
C GLY A 157 8.39 -28.94 -6.90
N SER A 158 7.18 -29.38 -7.24
CA SER A 158 6.33 -28.65 -8.18
C SER A 158 5.79 -27.39 -7.52
N VAL A 159 5.79 -26.28 -8.26
CA VAL A 159 5.27 -25.01 -7.77
C VAL A 159 4.00 -24.64 -8.52
N ARG A 160 2.97 -24.21 -7.80
CA ARG A 160 1.72 -23.70 -8.35
C ARG A 160 1.44 -22.30 -7.81
N CYS A 161 0.93 -21.43 -8.68
CA CYS A 161 0.47 -20.10 -8.31
C CYS A 161 -1.02 -20.16 -7.99
N ARG A 162 -1.42 -19.68 -6.81
CA ARG A 162 -2.84 -19.53 -6.44
C ARG A 162 -3.15 -18.13 -5.95
N PHE A 163 -4.32 -17.65 -6.30
CA PHE A 163 -4.91 -16.42 -5.78
C PHE A 163 -5.93 -16.80 -4.72
N VAL A 164 -5.56 -16.53 -3.47
CA VAL A 164 -6.34 -16.88 -2.28
C VAL A 164 -7.23 -15.69 -1.92
N PRO A 165 -8.56 -15.86 -1.77
CA PRO A 165 -9.46 -14.76 -1.46
C PRO A 165 -9.31 -14.30 0.00
N TYR A 166 -9.19 -12.99 0.19
CA TYR A 166 -9.24 -12.33 1.49
C TYR A 166 -10.30 -11.23 1.48
N TRP A 167 -11.00 -11.08 2.59
CA TRP A 167 -11.80 -9.91 2.90
C TRP A 167 -10.88 -8.85 3.49
N CYS A 168 -10.40 -7.93 2.65
CA CYS A 168 -9.67 -6.75 3.12
C CYS A 168 -10.67 -5.82 3.80
N TYR A 169 -10.37 -5.44 5.03
CA TYR A 169 -11.23 -4.59 5.82
C TYR A 169 -10.53 -3.32 6.32
N HIS A 170 -11.31 -2.25 6.43
CA HIS A 170 -10.99 -1.06 7.21
C HIS A 170 -12.01 -0.96 8.34
N CYS A 171 -11.56 -1.09 9.58
CA CYS A 171 -12.41 -1.11 10.75
C CYS A 171 -12.02 0.02 11.69
N THR A 172 -12.97 0.92 11.97
CA THR A 172 -12.78 2.05 12.88
C THR A 172 -13.73 1.92 14.05
N SER A 173 -13.25 2.23 15.25
CA SER A 173 -14.04 2.30 16.47
C SER A 173 -13.90 3.70 17.06
N THR A 174 -15.00 4.25 17.56
CA THR A 174 -15.02 5.58 18.18
C THR A 174 -15.71 5.54 19.54
N GLY A 175 -15.40 6.54 20.36
CA GLY A 175 -16.05 6.75 21.64
C GLY A 175 -15.24 6.29 22.84
N SER A 176 -15.79 6.57 24.01
CA SER A 176 -15.15 6.32 25.29
C SER A 176 -16.21 6.12 26.36
N GLN A 177 -15.91 5.31 27.37
CA GLN A 177 -16.76 5.15 28.53
C GLN A 177 -16.04 5.71 29.76
N THR A 178 -16.77 6.44 30.60
CA THR A 178 -16.24 6.94 31.87
C THR A 178 -16.90 6.18 33.00
N VAL A 179 -16.08 5.59 33.86
CA VAL A 179 -16.54 4.90 35.07
C VAL A 179 -15.85 5.51 36.27
N VAL A 180 -16.66 6.06 37.19
CA VAL A 180 -16.21 6.90 38.31
C VAL A 180 -15.31 8.04 37.80
N ASN A 181 -13.98 7.91 37.93
CA ASN A 181 -12.97 8.90 37.51
C ASN A 181 -11.99 8.35 36.46
N HIS A 182 -12.28 7.19 35.87
CA HIS A 182 -11.46 6.58 34.82
C HIS A 182 -12.20 6.60 33.49
N ARG A 183 -11.61 7.32 32.53
CA ARG A 183 -12.09 7.35 31.14
C ARG A 183 -11.32 6.32 30.34
N VAL A 184 -12.03 5.34 29.79
CA VAL A 184 -11.50 4.34 28.86
C VAL A 184 -11.87 4.75 27.44
N SER A 185 -10.86 4.97 26.60
CA SER A 185 -11.05 5.21 25.17
C SER A 185 -11.17 3.88 24.44
N PHE A 186 -12.06 3.83 23.45
CA PHE A 186 -12.18 2.74 22.48
C PHE A 186 -11.91 3.23 21.06
N GLU A 187 -11.18 4.33 20.91
CA GLU A 187 -10.74 4.82 19.61
C GLU A 187 -9.72 3.87 19.02
N ALA A 188 -10.00 3.39 17.82
CA ALA A 188 -9.10 2.54 17.05
C ALA A 188 -9.37 2.68 15.55
N ASP A 189 -8.32 2.56 14.77
CA ASP A 189 -8.34 2.59 13.32
C ASP A 189 -7.40 1.49 12.81
N GLN A 190 -7.98 0.45 12.18
CA GLN A 190 -7.22 -0.73 11.77
C GLN A 190 -7.57 -1.17 10.35
N TRP A 191 -6.53 -1.59 9.64
CA TRP A 191 -6.61 -2.27 8.35
C TRP A 191 -6.19 -3.73 8.54
N GLY A 192 -6.78 -4.62 7.76
CA GLY A 192 -6.36 -6.01 7.75
C GLY A 192 -7.02 -6.81 6.65
N GLY A 193 -6.58 -8.05 6.52
CA GLY A 193 -7.15 -9.06 5.63
C GLY A 193 -7.62 -10.24 6.43
N LEU A 194 -8.90 -10.63 6.27
CA LEU A 194 -9.42 -11.89 6.78
C LEU A 194 -9.46 -12.91 5.64
N ASN A 195 -8.73 -14.01 5.79
CA ASN A 195 -8.72 -15.10 4.82
C ASN A 195 -10.13 -15.66 4.65
N ALA A 196 -10.67 -15.60 3.43
CA ALA A 196 -12.05 -15.99 3.15
C ALA A 196 -12.24 -17.52 3.06
N ILE A 197 -11.22 -18.33 3.32
CA ILE A 197 -11.28 -19.79 3.35
C ILE A 197 -11.19 -20.31 4.79
N ASN A 198 -10.20 -19.85 5.56
CA ASN A 198 -9.91 -20.39 6.89
C ASN A 198 -10.06 -19.38 8.05
N GLY A 199 -10.34 -18.10 7.77
CA GLY A 199 -10.54 -17.07 8.79
C GLY A 199 -9.27 -16.56 9.48
N SER A 200 -8.07 -16.96 9.03
CA SER A 200 -6.82 -16.37 9.51
C SER A 200 -6.68 -14.91 9.09
N THR A 201 -5.98 -14.09 9.89
CA THR A 201 -5.80 -12.66 9.62
C THR A 201 -4.37 -12.34 9.16
N MET A 202 -4.22 -11.27 8.40
CA MET A 202 -2.94 -10.67 8.02
C MET A 202 -3.07 -9.15 7.91
N ASP A 203 -1.94 -8.44 7.95
CA ASP A 203 -1.91 -7.03 7.61
C ASP A 203 -2.11 -6.84 6.11
N MET A 204 -3.03 -5.97 5.71
CA MET A 204 -3.34 -5.69 4.31
C MET A 204 -4.09 -4.38 4.16
N LYS A 205 -3.77 -3.59 3.13
CA LYS A 205 -4.55 -2.42 2.73
C LYS A 205 -5.08 -2.58 1.31
N VAL A 206 -6.30 -2.09 1.07
CA VAL A 206 -6.91 -2.12 -0.28
C VAL A 206 -6.06 -1.34 -1.29
N SER A 207 -5.38 -0.28 -0.87
CA SER A 207 -4.50 0.53 -1.73
C SER A 207 -3.27 -0.21 -2.26
N GLU A 208 -2.92 -1.36 -1.69
CA GLU A 208 -1.80 -2.20 -2.13
C GLU A 208 -2.23 -3.17 -3.24
N ALA A 209 -3.53 -3.32 -3.47
CA ALA A 209 -4.09 -4.18 -4.49
C ALA A 209 -4.11 -3.48 -5.85
N VAL A 210 -3.89 -4.28 -6.90
CA VAL A 210 -3.99 -3.88 -8.29
C VAL A 210 -5.16 -4.60 -8.93
N ASP A 211 -5.85 -3.93 -9.85
CA ASP A 211 -6.92 -4.52 -10.65
C ASP A 211 -6.38 -4.87 -12.04
N THR A 212 -5.71 -6.02 -12.13
CA THR A 212 -5.04 -6.45 -13.36
C THR A 212 -5.40 -7.89 -13.72
N GLY A 213 -5.19 -8.23 -15.00
CA GLY A 213 -5.37 -9.59 -15.48
C GLY A 213 -4.42 -10.56 -14.78
N MET A 214 -4.98 -11.66 -14.28
CA MET A 214 -4.22 -12.71 -13.61
C MET A 214 -3.10 -13.27 -14.52
N PRO A 215 -1.89 -13.52 -14.00
CA PRO A 215 -0.84 -14.22 -14.74
C PRO A 215 -1.31 -15.58 -15.29
N GLU A 216 -0.75 -15.98 -16.43
CA GLU A 216 -1.09 -17.28 -17.05
C GLU A 216 -0.74 -18.45 -16.11
N ASN A 217 -1.61 -19.47 -16.05
CA ASN A 217 -1.48 -20.69 -15.23
C ASN A 217 -1.58 -20.52 -13.71
N CYS A 218 -2.12 -19.40 -13.22
CA CYS A 218 -2.53 -19.29 -11.82
C CYS A 218 -3.96 -19.82 -11.60
N GLU A 219 -4.25 -20.35 -10.42
CA GLU A 219 -5.59 -20.75 -10.00
C GLU A 219 -6.22 -19.67 -9.12
N VAL A 220 -7.52 -19.41 -9.25
CA VAL A 220 -8.26 -18.50 -8.37
C VAL A 220 -9.15 -19.33 -7.46
N LEU A 221 -8.91 -19.27 -6.16
CA LEU A 221 -9.75 -19.96 -5.19
C LEU A 221 -11.02 -19.17 -4.89
N THR A 222 -12.10 -19.86 -4.53
CA THR A 222 -13.38 -19.21 -4.22
C THR A 222 -13.52 -18.95 -2.73
N PRO A 223 -14.08 -17.79 -2.32
CA PRO A 223 -14.33 -17.50 -0.91
C PRO A 223 -15.37 -18.48 -0.33
N LYS A 224 -15.07 -19.06 0.83
CA LYS A 224 -15.99 -19.93 1.60
C LYS A 224 -16.73 -19.16 2.68
N ILE A 225 -16.08 -18.18 3.30
CA ILE A 225 -16.66 -17.24 4.26
C ILE A 225 -17.33 -16.12 3.47
N ARG A 226 -18.61 -15.85 3.77
CA ARG A 226 -19.36 -14.78 3.11
C ARG A 226 -18.93 -13.42 3.65
N LYS A 227 -19.20 -12.36 2.89
CA LYS A 227 -18.86 -10.99 3.28
C LYS A 227 -19.49 -10.61 4.63
N GLU A 228 -20.76 -10.98 4.84
CA GLU A 228 -21.50 -10.64 6.05
C GLU A 228 -20.91 -11.36 7.28
N ASP A 229 -20.49 -12.61 7.12
CA ASP A 229 -19.85 -13.38 8.18
C ASP A 229 -18.46 -12.83 8.52
N ALA A 230 -17.73 -12.34 7.52
CA ALA A 230 -16.45 -11.67 7.70
C ALA A 230 -16.59 -10.34 8.46
N GLU A 231 -17.58 -9.52 8.10
CA GLU A 231 -17.91 -8.28 8.83
C GLU A 231 -18.21 -8.56 10.31
N VAL A 232 -19.01 -9.59 10.59
CA VAL A 232 -19.31 -10.02 11.97
C VAL A 232 -18.05 -10.44 12.71
N GLN A 233 -17.15 -11.21 12.08
CA GLN A 233 -15.89 -11.64 12.68
C GLN A 233 -14.95 -10.47 12.98
N VAL A 234 -14.78 -9.54 12.03
CA VAL A 234 -13.93 -8.36 12.18
C VAL A 234 -14.43 -7.47 13.32
N VAL A 235 -15.74 -7.21 13.38
CA VAL A 235 -16.34 -6.41 14.46
C VAL A 235 -16.19 -7.14 15.81
N ALA A 236 -16.40 -8.45 15.86
CA ALA A 236 -16.22 -9.23 17.08
C ALA A 236 -14.78 -9.16 17.60
N ALA A 237 -13.79 -9.33 16.71
CA ALA A 237 -12.38 -9.21 17.05
C ALA A 237 -12.01 -7.80 17.53
N MET A 238 -12.54 -6.75 16.90
CA MET A 238 -12.35 -5.37 17.35
C MET A 238 -12.90 -5.13 18.76
N VAL A 239 -14.12 -5.62 19.03
CA VAL A 239 -14.74 -5.51 20.37
C VAL A 239 -13.90 -6.25 21.42
N GLU A 240 -13.41 -7.45 21.10
CA GLU A 240 -12.57 -8.23 22.00
C GLU A 240 -11.24 -7.52 22.28
N ASN A 241 -10.55 -7.06 21.25
CA ASN A 241 -9.27 -6.34 21.37
C ASN A 241 -9.39 -5.05 22.18
N LEU A 242 -10.51 -4.35 22.07
CA LEU A 242 -10.78 -3.11 22.80
C LEU A 242 -11.45 -3.31 24.16
N THR A 243 -11.80 -4.55 24.53
CA THR A 243 -12.37 -4.85 25.84
C THR A 243 -11.31 -4.65 26.92
N GLN A 244 -11.61 -3.82 27.92
CA GLN A 244 -10.70 -3.54 29.03
C GLN A 244 -11.30 -3.92 30.38
N ARG A 245 -10.49 -4.48 31.27
CA ARG A 245 -10.85 -4.74 32.67
C ARG A 245 -10.29 -3.61 33.53
N VAL A 246 -11.17 -2.85 34.16
CA VAL A 246 -10.81 -1.72 35.04
C VAL A 246 -11.06 -2.13 36.49
N ARG A 247 -10.06 -1.90 37.35
CA ARG A 247 -10.18 -2.06 38.80
C ARG A 247 -10.39 -0.70 39.44
N ILE A 248 -11.50 -0.57 40.14
CA ILE A 248 -11.95 0.66 40.77
C ILE A 248 -11.82 0.47 42.27
N LYS A 249 -11.00 1.32 42.89
CA LYS A 249 -10.86 1.39 44.34
C LYS A 249 -11.91 2.36 44.89
N ARG A 250 -12.69 1.92 45.88
CA ARG A 250 -13.63 2.76 46.62
C ARG A 250 -13.30 2.69 48.11
N GLU A 251 -13.15 3.84 48.75
CA GLU A 251 -12.91 3.94 50.19
C GLU A 251 -14.22 4.38 50.86
N GLU A 252 -14.67 3.61 51.84
CA GLU A 252 -15.85 3.93 52.64
C GLU A 252 -15.52 3.73 54.12
N GLY A 253 -15.32 4.84 54.84
CA GLY A 253 -14.75 4.82 56.20
C GLY A 253 -13.30 4.31 56.20
N ASP A 254 -12.97 3.39 57.11
CA ASP A 254 -11.66 2.72 57.18
C ASP A 254 -11.57 1.47 56.27
N THR A 255 -12.58 1.21 55.43
CA THR A 255 -12.65 0.01 54.57
C THR A 255 -12.38 0.36 53.11
N ILE A 256 -11.52 -0.43 52.46
CA ILE A 256 -11.21 -0.33 51.03
C ILE A 256 -11.91 -1.46 50.27
N TYR A 257 -12.77 -1.09 49.32
CA TYR A 257 -13.41 -2.00 48.38
C TYR A 257 -12.74 -1.92 47.01
N TYR A 258 -12.55 -3.06 46.36
CA TYR A 258 -12.10 -3.14 44.96
C TYR A 258 -13.24 -3.70 44.13
N GLN A 259 -13.74 -2.90 43.20
CA GLN A 259 -14.74 -3.29 42.21
C GLN A 259 -14.03 -3.50 40.87
N GLU A 260 -14.22 -4.66 40.24
CA GLU A 260 -13.67 -4.92 38.90
C GLU A 260 -14.81 -4.86 37.87
N GLU A 261 -14.66 -4.01 36.86
CA GLU A 261 -15.62 -3.88 35.76
C GLU A 261 -14.95 -4.18 34.42
N THR A 262 -15.71 -4.81 33.52
CA THR A 262 -15.28 -5.05 32.13
C THR A 262 -16.01 -4.08 31.22
N LEU A 263 -15.27 -3.20 30.57
CA LEU A 263 -15.78 -2.19 29.65
C LEU A 263 -15.50 -2.62 28.21
N LYS A 264 -16.49 -2.43 27.33
CA LYS A 264 -16.42 -2.82 25.92
C LYS A 264 -16.96 -1.69 25.04
N PRO A 265 -16.44 -1.52 23.82
CA PRO A 265 -17.05 -0.59 22.87
C PRO A 265 -18.49 -1.00 22.51
N ASP A 266 -19.34 -0.01 22.24
CA ASP A 266 -20.63 -0.25 21.61
C ASP A 266 -20.41 -0.60 20.13
N ARG A 267 -21.01 -1.71 19.68
CA ARG A 267 -20.96 -2.14 18.27
C ARG A 267 -21.47 -1.07 17.31
N LYS A 268 -22.38 -0.20 17.75
CA LYS A 268 -22.91 0.91 16.92
C LYS A 268 -21.87 1.98 16.60
N ASN A 269 -20.79 2.06 17.38
CA ASN A 269 -19.70 3.01 17.17
C ASN A 269 -18.54 2.42 16.36
N ILE A 270 -18.72 1.19 15.86
CA ILE A 270 -17.74 0.48 15.03
C ILE A 270 -18.24 0.51 13.60
N THR A 271 -17.43 1.07 12.70
CA THR A 271 -17.69 1.08 11.25
C THR A 271 -16.70 0.14 10.57
N THR A 272 -17.17 -0.70 9.65
CA THR A 272 -16.32 -1.63 8.92
C THR A 272 -16.64 -1.57 7.43
N GLU A 273 -15.62 -1.37 6.62
CA GLU A 273 -15.69 -1.50 5.16
C GLU A 273 -14.96 -2.76 4.75
N VAL A 274 -15.56 -3.57 3.87
CA VAL A 274 -14.98 -4.86 3.44
C VAL A 274 -15.00 -5.00 1.92
N THR A 275 -13.83 -5.34 1.37
CA THR A 275 -13.55 -5.52 -0.07
C THR A 275 -12.87 -6.86 -0.32
N LEU A 276 -13.31 -7.60 -1.34
CA LEU A 276 -12.65 -8.84 -1.73
C LEU A 276 -11.33 -8.54 -2.45
N VAL A 277 -10.23 -9.02 -1.91
CA VAL A 277 -8.89 -8.88 -2.49
C VAL A 277 -8.24 -10.26 -2.52
N TYR A 278 -7.62 -10.61 -3.65
CA TYR A 278 -6.91 -11.88 -3.78
C TYR A 278 -5.42 -11.72 -3.42
N VAL A 279 -4.91 -12.61 -2.60
CA VAL A 279 -3.50 -12.67 -2.22
C VAL A 279 -2.82 -13.77 -3.04
N PRO A 280 -1.77 -13.46 -3.82
CA PRO A 280 -1.05 -14.47 -4.57
C PRO A 280 -0.19 -15.30 -3.62
N VAL A 281 -0.21 -16.62 -3.80
CA VAL A 281 0.49 -17.61 -2.98
C VAL A 281 1.17 -18.61 -3.90
N TRP A 282 2.44 -18.90 -3.61
CA TRP A 282 3.16 -20.01 -4.20
C TRP A 282 2.96 -21.25 -3.33
N GLU A 283 2.26 -22.25 -3.86
CA GLU A 283 2.24 -23.57 -3.26
C GLU A 283 3.39 -24.40 -3.81
N ILE A 284 4.20 -24.96 -2.91
CA ILE A 284 5.36 -25.79 -3.24
C ILE A 284 5.09 -27.18 -2.69
N GLU A 285 4.76 -28.10 -3.60
CA GLU A 285 4.49 -29.50 -3.29
C GLU A 285 5.81 -30.28 -3.27
N ALA A 286 6.33 -30.54 -2.07
CA ALA A 286 7.49 -31.39 -1.86
C ALA A 286 7.06 -32.83 -1.55
N ARG A 287 8.00 -33.79 -1.61
CA ARG A 287 7.71 -35.21 -1.38
C ARG A 287 7.04 -35.53 -0.04
N ASP A 288 7.29 -34.71 0.98
CA ASP A 288 6.88 -34.95 2.38
C ASP A 288 5.81 -33.98 2.89
N LYS A 289 5.61 -32.83 2.23
CA LYS A 289 4.64 -31.81 2.63
C LYS A 289 4.44 -30.75 1.56
N ILE A 290 3.32 -30.04 1.67
CA ILE A 290 3.04 -28.81 0.96
C ILE A 290 3.52 -27.62 1.81
N VAL A 291 4.19 -26.66 1.17
CA VAL A 291 4.59 -25.38 1.79
C VAL A 291 4.03 -24.24 0.98
N GLU A 292 3.35 -23.32 1.64
CA GLU A 292 2.78 -22.14 0.99
C GLU A 292 3.57 -20.89 1.36
N VAL A 293 3.90 -20.09 0.35
CA VAL A 293 4.66 -18.85 0.50
C VAL A 293 3.81 -17.71 -0.07
N ASN A 294 3.54 -16.70 0.74
CA ASN A 294 2.89 -15.48 0.29
C ASN A 294 3.75 -14.83 -0.80
N ALA A 295 3.22 -14.68 -2.01
CA ALA A 295 3.97 -14.17 -3.14
C ALA A 295 4.10 -12.63 -3.13
N TYR A 296 3.38 -11.94 -2.25
CA TYR A 296 3.52 -10.51 -2.00
C TYR A 296 4.56 -10.22 -0.91
N THR A 297 4.50 -10.89 0.25
CA THR A 297 5.40 -10.63 1.39
C THR A 297 6.63 -11.55 1.46
N GLY A 298 6.54 -12.76 0.89
CA GLY A 298 7.54 -13.82 1.04
C GLY A 298 7.44 -14.61 2.34
N GLU A 299 6.42 -14.37 3.16
CA GLU A 299 6.21 -15.11 4.41
C GLU A 299 5.71 -16.54 4.13
N ILE A 300 6.19 -17.49 4.93
CA ILE A 300 5.70 -18.87 4.89
C ILE A 300 4.40 -18.94 5.68
N LEU A 301 3.33 -19.39 5.02
CA LEU A 301 2.01 -19.53 5.65
C LEU A 301 2.00 -20.80 6.51
N THR A 302 1.65 -20.65 7.78
CA THR A 302 1.72 -21.73 8.78
C THR A 302 0.53 -22.69 8.77
N MET A 303 -0.60 -22.28 8.19
CA MET A 303 -1.77 -23.14 7.98
C MET A 303 -1.95 -23.34 6.47
N PRO A 304 -2.08 -24.58 5.97
CA PRO A 304 -2.40 -24.81 4.57
C PRO A 304 -3.74 -24.15 4.25
N MET A 305 -3.77 -23.41 3.15
CA MET A 305 -4.96 -22.67 2.68
C MET A 305 -6.02 -23.61 2.07
N ASP A 306 -5.68 -24.89 1.90
CA ASP A 306 -6.59 -25.96 1.55
C ASP A 306 -6.74 -26.92 2.74
N GLU A 307 -7.98 -27.10 3.21
CA GLU A 307 -8.33 -28.30 4.00
C GLU A 307 -8.31 -29.48 3.04
N GLY A 308 -7.11 -29.98 2.73
CA GLY A 308 -6.95 -31.25 2.04
C GLY A 308 -7.72 -32.31 2.81
N VAL A 309 -8.70 -32.92 2.14
CA VAL A 309 -9.45 -34.08 2.62
C VAL A 309 -8.44 -35.12 3.12
N GLU A 310 -8.47 -35.44 4.41
CA GLU A 310 -7.84 -36.65 4.91
C GLU A 310 -8.58 -37.84 4.28
N VAL A 311 -7.95 -38.45 3.27
CA VAL A 311 -8.35 -39.78 2.81
C VAL A 311 -7.75 -40.77 3.81
N PHE A 312 -8.56 -41.19 4.77
CA PHE A 312 -8.30 -42.31 5.67
C PHE A 312 -8.17 -43.63 4.90
#